data_AF-A0A813M051-F1
#
_entry.id   AF-A0A813M051-F1
#
_cell.length_a   1.000
_cell.length_b   1.000
_cell.length_c   1.000
_cell.angle_alpha   90.00
_cell.angle_beta   90.00
_cell.angle_gamma   90.00
#
_symmetry.space_group_name_H-M   'P 1'
#
loop_
_entity.id
_entity.type
_entity.pdbx_description
1 polymer ?
#
loop_
_entity_poly.entity_id
_entity_poly.type
_entity_poly.pdbx_seq_one_letter_code
_entity_poly.pdbx_strand_id
1 'polypeptide(L)'
;MSSSQRAMLRFFAAVAASGIRLSVAASKPGSSAANAEEVPLTYHPHFDTTPDYLHVASRAAGVGTNPGRLSDNFYLVISDWGGCGANSCCGTQKGVAKLMADYVRERKKLNPNSTLLFILSAGDNFYWFGASEARFREGWAEVYAPELLEVPWFAVMGNHDYGNDDFGAACPDMRPRFQCNEDNALTPACGGKRPFTTEKQNYDSNQLNSDKGGLGSKSRHNFHMPDFTYYYTIPELEFELVAMDYTFLGAFPDIIGGTGFEAGATKVKAHCRSEREVGRHLQSVYLASTRLLAQRAQASERKNVAIIGHYPDLWQEGYNLRDMYLKLQQAYGHNASTIFNFYGHTHSQYCDSTDGKQCVNFLTGGGGGCCGGDDSAAGFIAISWNDATKDQEVECFRDNEAVHGGGQGSWRRCTLARKDLDLSAGAAEAAWGEESCAFTADNPRCPNFHLPSQKKTPISQSSSTVVATAPDVHVSTTEASRTTMPNRQDVKAGTTTATRDTAATFTTTTVVALADGQSASTPLSKQGFFRNPIQSLLVMALLSVMTLVAVGGLCLLWVRRAAATL
;
A
#
# COMPACT_ATOMS: atom_id res chain seq x y z
N MET A 1 -18.13 -8.04 -27.75
CA MET A 1 -16.82 -7.43 -27.41
C MET A 1 -16.72 -6.03 -28.01
N SER A 2 -16.44 -5.02 -27.18
CA SER A 2 -16.12 -3.67 -27.66
C SER A 2 -14.83 -3.69 -28.50
N SER A 3 -14.58 -2.62 -29.26
CA SER A 3 -13.32 -2.41 -30.00
C SER A 3 -12.10 -2.39 -29.07
N SER A 4 -12.24 -1.84 -27.87
CA SER A 4 -11.22 -1.84 -26.81
C SER A 4 -10.89 -3.24 -26.29
N GLN A 5 -11.89 -4.12 -26.13
CA GLN A 5 -11.69 -5.51 -25.69
C GLN A 5 -10.96 -6.37 -26.74
N ARG A 6 -11.12 -6.06 -28.04
CA ARG A 6 -10.43 -6.75 -29.14
C ARG A 6 -8.98 -6.28 -29.32
N ALA A 7 -8.68 -5.02 -29.01
CA ALA A 7 -7.31 -4.49 -29.03
C ALA A 7 -6.45 -5.10 -27.91
N MET A 8 -7.02 -5.26 -26.71
CA MET A 8 -6.35 -5.95 -25.60
C MET A 8 -6.00 -7.41 -25.92
N LEU A 9 -6.94 -8.16 -26.51
CA LEU A 9 -6.71 -9.58 -26.84
C LEU A 9 -5.56 -9.78 -27.85
N ARG A 10 -5.42 -8.86 -28.80
CA ARG A 10 -4.31 -8.86 -29.78
C ARG A 10 -2.98 -8.46 -29.16
N PHE A 11 -3.01 -7.52 -28.21
CA PHE A 11 -1.82 -7.10 -27.46
C PHE A 11 -1.26 -8.24 -26.60
N PHE A 12 -2.11 -8.99 -25.89
CA PHE A 12 -1.65 -10.11 -25.04
C PHE A 12 -1.16 -11.33 -25.82
N ALA A 13 -1.70 -11.59 -27.01
CA ALA A 13 -1.19 -12.64 -27.89
C ALA A 13 0.23 -12.36 -28.43
N ALA A 14 0.60 -11.08 -28.60
CA ALA A 14 1.90 -10.68 -29.13
C ALA A 14 3.03 -10.74 -28.07
N VAL A 15 2.72 -10.50 -26.80
CA VAL A 15 3.69 -10.55 -25.69
C VAL A 15 4.11 -12.00 -25.36
N ALA A 16 3.27 -12.98 -25.68
CA ALA A 16 3.49 -14.40 -25.36
C ALA A 16 4.69 -15.06 -26.08
N ALA A 17 5.20 -14.49 -27.18
CA ALA A 17 5.95 -15.25 -28.18
C ALA A 17 7.46 -14.99 -28.30
N SER A 18 8.05 -14.00 -27.61
CA SER A 18 9.41 -13.55 -27.95
C SER A 18 10.35 -13.45 -26.74
N GLY A 19 11.18 -14.47 -26.56
CA GLY A 19 12.38 -14.41 -25.73
C GLY A 19 13.63 -14.02 -26.53
N ILE A 20 14.56 -13.32 -25.86
CA ILE A 20 16.01 -13.08 -26.14
C ILE A 20 16.42 -11.59 -26.29
N ARG A 21 17.61 -11.31 -25.72
CA ARG A 21 18.27 -10.05 -25.34
C ARG A 21 18.76 -9.14 -26.48
N LEU A 22 18.75 -7.82 -26.22
CA LEU A 22 19.31 -6.76 -27.07
C LEU A 22 20.84 -6.62 -26.94
N SER A 23 21.49 -6.27 -28.05
CA SER A 23 22.76 -5.50 -28.07
C SER A 23 22.61 -4.34 -29.05
N VAL A 24 23.07 -3.14 -28.66
CA VAL A 24 22.90 -1.90 -29.44
C VAL A 24 24.24 -1.51 -30.06
N ALA A 25 24.31 -1.46 -31.39
CA ALA A 25 25.39 -0.81 -32.12
C ALA A 25 24.95 0.61 -32.51
N ALA A 26 25.76 1.59 -32.13
CA ALA A 26 25.51 3.01 -32.36
C ALA A 26 25.93 3.44 -33.78
N SER A 27 25.09 4.23 -34.45
CA SER A 27 25.46 5.02 -35.64
C SER A 27 25.30 6.52 -35.39
N LYS A 28 26.28 7.29 -35.89
CA LYS A 28 26.49 8.74 -35.67
C LYS A 28 25.48 9.67 -36.40
N PRO A 29 25.38 10.96 -35.99
CA PRO A 29 24.24 11.82 -36.27
C PRO A 29 24.42 12.77 -37.47
N GLY A 30 23.30 13.08 -38.14
CA GLY A 30 23.12 14.20 -39.06
C GLY A 30 22.08 15.19 -38.50
N SER A 31 22.35 16.48 -38.66
CA SER A 31 21.78 17.64 -37.97
C SER A 31 20.36 18.08 -38.36
N SER A 32 19.50 18.33 -37.37
CA SER A 32 18.72 19.58 -37.19
C SER A 32 18.00 19.56 -35.83
N ALA A 33 18.01 20.68 -35.11
CA ALA A 33 17.57 20.76 -33.72
C ALA A 33 16.08 21.14 -33.58
N ALA A 34 15.50 20.72 -32.44
CA ALA A 34 14.23 21.13 -31.84
C ALA A 34 12.96 20.40 -32.30
N ASN A 35 12.94 19.08 -32.06
CA ASN A 35 11.93 18.42 -31.22
C ASN A 35 12.59 17.13 -30.76
N ALA A 36 13.38 17.21 -29.70
CA ALA A 36 13.83 15.99 -29.04
C ALA A 36 12.57 15.34 -28.50
N GLU A 37 12.12 14.29 -29.18
CA GLU A 37 11.09 13.38 -28.72
C GLU A 37 11.56 12.88 -27.35
N GLU A 38 11.02 13.50 -26.30
CA GLU A 38 11.50 13.32 -24.95
C GLU A 38 11.17 11.87 -24.57
N VAL A 39 12.18 11.02 -24.48
CA VAL A 39 12.01 9.59 -24.20
C VAL A 39 11.09 9.45 -22.99
N PRO A 40 9.99 8.68 -23.08
CA PRO A 40 9.11 8.44 -21.94
C PRO A 40 9.94 7.92 -20.78
N LEU A 41 9.77 8.54 -19.60
CA LEU A 41 10.37 8.00 -18.39
C LEU A 41 9.84 6.59 -18.23
N THR A 42 10.72 5.59 -18.29
CA THR A 42 10.35 4.20 -18.13
C THR A 42 10.82 3.78 -16.75
N TYR A 43 9.88 3.39 -15.91
CA TYR A 43 10.22 2.87 -14.60
C TYR A 43 10.56 1.38 -14.71
N HIS A 44 11.64 0.99 -14.04
CA HIS A 44 12.21 -0.35 -14.03
C HIS A 44 12.26 -0.88 -12.59
N PRO A 45 11.34 -1.75 -12.17
CA PRO A 45 11.31 -2.23 -10.78
C PRO A 45 12.51 -3.15 -10.50
N HIS A 46 13.18 -2.89 -9.38
CA HIS A 46 14.30 -3.64 -8.83
C HIS A 46 13.98 -4.14 -7.43
N PHE A 47 13.49 -5.36 -7.32
CA PHE A 47 13.28 -6.02 -6.04
C PHE A 47 13.93 -7.41 -6.09
N ASP A 48 14.35 -7.94 -4.95
CA ASP A 48 14.92 -9.28 -4.90
C ASP A 48 13.89 -10.29 -5.40
N THR A 49 14.19 -10.95 -6.52
CA THR A 49 13.30 -11.98 -7.06
C THR A 49 13.52 -13.33 -6.39
N THR A 50 14.50 -13.44 -5.48
CA THR A 50 14.72 -14.63 -4.66
C THR A 50 13.44 -14.93 -3.88
N PRO A 51 12.89 -16.15 -4.01
CA PRO A 51 11.70 -16.52 -3.28
C PRO A 51 12.00 -16.52 -1.79
N ASP A 52 11.03 -16.08 -1.02
CA ASP A 52 11.06 -16.07 0.43
C ASP A 52 12.35 -15.52 1.06
N TYR A 53 12.86 -14.39 0.55
CA TYR A 53 14.11 -13.79 1.05
C TYR A 53 14.01 -13.32 2.52
N LEU A 54 12.79 -13.20 3.07
CA LEU A 54 12.54 -12.93 4.49
C LEU A 54 12.34 -14.20 5.32
N HIS A 55 12.51 -15.38 4.72
CA HIS A 55 12.41 -16.69 5.36
C HIS A 55 11.07 -16.91 6.11
N VAL A 56 9.96 -16.42 5.54
CA VAL A 56 8.61 -16.61 6.09
C VAL A 56 8.25 -18.09 6.20
N ALA A 57 8.61 -18.90 5.20
CA ALA A 57 8.38 -20.35 5.21
C ALA A 57 9.04 -21.05 6.40
N SER A 58 10.18 -20.53 6.86
CA SER A 58 10.95 -21.12 7.96
C SER A 58 10.20 -21.10 9.29
N ARG A 59 9.21 -20.22 9.47
CA ARG A 59 8.34 -20.18 10.66
C ARG A 59 6.95 -20.78 10.43
N ALA A 60 6.61 -21.12 9.20
CA ALA A 60 5.27 -21.60 8.86
C ALA A 60 5.01 -22.99 9.48
N ALA A 61 3.86 -23.15 10.13
CA ALA A 61 3.41 -24.40 10.72
C ALA A 61 3.19 -25.46 9.62
N GLY A 62 3.55 -26.70 9.90
CA GLY A 62 3.43 -27.80 8.92
C GLY A 62 4.33 -27.68 7.69
N VAL A 63 5.25 -26.70 7.64
CA VAL A 63 6.29 -26.57 6.62
C VAL A 63 7.62 -27.09 7.16
N GLY A 64 8.30 -27.94 6.38
CA GLY A 64 9.57 -28.56 6.79
C GLY A 64 9.39 -29.42 8.05
N THR A 65 10.13 -29.10 9.10
CA THR A 65 10.04 -29.79 10.40
C THR A 65 9.18 -29.06 11.43
N ASN A 66 8.54 -27.95 11.05
CA ASN A 66 7.73 -27.17 11.98
C ASN A 66 6.46 -27.93 12.38
N PRO A 67 6.09 -27.96 13.67
CA PRO A 67 4.88 -28.62 14.11
C PRO A 67 3.62 -27.93 13.56
N GLY A 68 2.50 -28.65 13.58
CA GLY A 68 1.21 -28.15 13.12
C GLY A 68 0.89 -28.54 11.69
N ARG A 69 -0.09 -27.82 11.14
CA ARG A 69 -0.72 -28.06 9.84
C ARG A 69 -0.66 -26.80 8.99
N LEU A 70 -0.90 -26.94 7.69
CA LEU A 70 -0.91 -25.81 6.77
C LEU A 70 -2.01 -24.81 7.17
N SER A 71 -3.17 -25.29 7.64
CA SER A 71 -4.27 -24.45 8.16
C SER A 71 -3.94 -23.65 9.41
N ASP A 72 -2.87 -24.00 10.12
CA ASP A 72 -2.44 -23.26 11.30
C ASP A 72 -1.77 -21.93 10.90
N ASN A 73 -1.44 -21.75 9.61
CA ASN A 73 -0.89 -20.50 9.09
C ASN A 73 -2.00 -19.54 8.65
N PHE A 74 -1.73 -18.25 8.81
CA PHE A 74 -2.61 -17.18 8.35
C PHE A 74 -1.83 -15.89 8.10
N TYR A 75 -2.42 -14.99 7.34
CA TYR A 75 -1.97 -13.60 7.22
C TYR A 75 -3.15 -12.65 7.39
N LEU A 76 -2.84 -11.40 7.72
CA LEU A 76 -3.82 -10.33 7.84
C LEU A 76 -3.70 -9.35 6.67
N VAL A 77 -4.80 -8.67 6.33
CA VAL A 77 -4.82 -7.59 5.35
C VAL A 77 -5.51 -6.36 5.92
N ILE A 78 -4.93 -5.19 5.70
CA ILE A 78 -5.44 -3.89 6.13
C ILE A 78 -5.14 -2.84 5.06
N SER A 79 -5.89 -1.74 5.00
CA SER A 79 -5.62 -0.57 4.16
C SER A 79 -6.14 0.68 4.85
N ASP A 80 -5.68 1.86 4.43
CA ASP A 80 -6.23 3.15 4.88
C ASP A 80 -6.20 3.27 6.41
N TRP A 81 -5.07 2.93 7.02
CA TRP A 81 -4.95 2.79 8.47
C TRP A 81 -4.18 3.92 9.15
N GLY A 82 -3.39 4.71 8.41
CA GLY A 82 -2.39 5.63 8.95
C GLY A 82 -2.87 6.90 9.68
N GLY A 83 -3.79 6.81 10.63
CA GLY A 83 -4.44 7.99 11.25
C GLY A 83 -3.65 8.65 12.39
N CYS A 84 -3.18 7.85 13.35
CA CYS A 84 -2.45 8.35 14.52
C CYS A 84 -1.22 9.16 14.11
N GLY A 85 -1.02 10.32 14.75
CA GLY A 85 0.05 11.30 14.46
C GLY A 85 -0.22 12.25 13.27
N ALA A 86 -1.40 12.19 12.65
CA ALA A 86 -1.80 13.09 11.57
C ALA A 86 -3.07 13.91 11.86
N ASN A 87 -3.41 14.06 13.14
CA ASN A 87 -4.68 14.68 13.57
C ASN A 87 -5.88 14.04 12.88
N SER A 88 -5.84 12.72 12.65
CA SER A 88 -6.90 11.95 12.04
C SER A 88 -7.12 10.66 12.82
N CYS A 89 -8.36 10.37 13.22
CA CYS A 89 -8.87 9.02 13.45
C CYS A 89 -8.09 8.02 14.31
N CYS A 90 -7.17 8.51 15.16
CA CYS A 90 -6.27 7.66 15.92
C CYS A 90 -6.99 6.67 16.83
N GLY A 91 -8.16 7.04 17.37
CA GLY A 91 -9.01 6.12 18.15
C GLY A 91 -9.51 4.93 17.32
N THR A 92 -9.93 5.16 16.07
CA THR A 92 -10.38 4.09 15.17
C THR A 92 -9.22 3.18 14.81
N GLN A 93 -8.06 3.75 14.43
CA GLN A 93 -6.87 2.96 14.13
C GLN A 93 -6.46 2.09 15.32
N LYS A 94 -6.39 2.64 16.53
CA LYS A 94 -6.07 1.88 17.76
C LYS A 94 -7.09 0.78 18.04
N GLY A 95 -8.37 1.03 17.77
CA GLY A 95 -9.43 0.02 17.87
C GLY A 95 -9.19 -1.15 16.92
N VAL A 96 -8.91 -0.88 15.64
CA VAL A 96 -8.60 -1.92 14.64
C VAL A 96 -7.31 -2.67 15.01
N ALA A 97 -6.26 -1.96 15.42
CA ALA A 97 -5.00 -2.57 15.87
C ALA A 97 -5.20 -3.51 17.08
N LYS A 98 -6.04 -3.09 18.04
CA LYS A 98 -6.42 -3.94 19.17
C LYS A 98 -7.16 -5.20 18.71
N LEU A 99 -8.12 -5.06 17.78
CA LEU A 99 -8.87 -6.19 17.25
C LEU A 99 -7.96 -7.21 16.53
N MET A 100 -7.01 -6.72 15.73
CA MET A 100 -6.00 -7.57 15.09
C MET A 100 -5.19 -8.36 16.12
N ALA A 101 -4.71 -7.69 17.17
CA ALA A 101 -3.93 -8.32 18.22
C ALA A 101 -4.75 -9.37 19.00
N ASP A 102 -6.00 -9.04 19.35
CA ASP A 102 -6.90 -9.96 20.04
C ASP A 102 -7.18 -11.20 19.18
N TYR A 103 -7.43 -11.02 17.88
CA TYR A 103 -7.61 -12.13 16.94
C TYR A 103 -6.40 -13.08 16.91
N VAL A 104 -5.19 -12.52 16.78
CA VAL A 104 -3.94 -13.31 16.76
C VAL A 104 -3.77 -14.08 18.07
N ARG A 105 -3.94 -13.41 19.22
CA ARG A 105 -3.83 -14.02 20.55
C ARG A 105 -4.86 -15.12 20.76
N GLU A 106 -6.11 -14.88 20.36
CA GLU A 106 -7.17 -15.87 20.46
C GLU A 106 -6.91 -17.07 19.55
N ARG A 107 -6.37 -16.86 18.34
CA ARG A 107 -6.01 -17.96 17.43
C ARG A 107 -4.93 -18.83 18.06
N LYS A 108 -3.88 -18.19 18.59
CA LYS A 108 -2.79 -18.86 19.31
C LYS A 108 -3.25 -19.58 20.58
N LYS A 109 -4.20 -19.02 21.32
CA LYS A 109 -4.78 -19.64 22.51
C LYS A 109 -5.57 -20.90 22.19
N LEU A 110 -6.36 -20.89 21.11
CA LEU A 110 -7.12 -22.08 20.69
C LEU A 110 -6.21 -23.15 20.07
N ASN A 111 -5.17 -22.75 19.35
CA ASN A 111 -4.20 -23.64 18.74
C ASN A 111 -2.78 -23.07 18.89
N PRO A 112 -1.94 -23.67 19.76
CA PRO A 112 -0.56 -23.22 19.97
C PRO A 112 0.32 -23.23 18.71
N ASN A 113 -0.03 -23.99 17.68
CA ASN A 113 0.69 -23.99 16.40
C ASN A 113 0.27 -22.85 15.47
N SER A 114 -0.75 -22.06 15.83
CA SER A 114 -1.19 -20.93 14.99
C SER A 114 -0.04 -19.96 14.75
N THR A 115 0.21 -19.62 13.49
CA THR A 115 1.32 -18.77 13.10
C THR A 115 0.83 -17.66 12.18
N LEU A 116 0.94 -16.41 12.65
CA LEU A 116 0.80 -15.24 11.80
C LEU A 116 2.07 -15.16 10.93
N LEU A 117 1.90 -15.18 9.62
CA LEU A 117 3.03 -15.21 8.69
C LEU A 117 3.47 -13.81 8.27
N PHE A 118 2.53 -12.93 7.97
CA PHE A 118 2.79 -11.56 7.51
C PHE A 118 1.48 -10.76 7.53
N ILE A 119 1.61 -9.46 7.26
CA ILE A 119 0.51 -8.53 7.09
C ILE A 119 0.65 -7.87 5.72
N LEU A 120 -0.45 -7.75 5.00
CA LEU A 120 -0.52 -7.03 3.73
C LEU A 120 -1.16 -5.66 3.96
N SER A 121 -0.56 -4.60 3.41
CA SER A 121 -1.08 -3.23 3.47
C SER A 121 -1.39 -2.71 2.07
N ALA A 122 -2.67 -2.48 1.77
CA ALA A 122 -3.11 -2.07 0.42
C ALA A 122 -3.07 -0.55 0.17
N GLY A 123 -2.29 0.21 0.95
CA GLY A 123 -2.05 1.64 0.71
C GLY A 123 -2.71 2.58 1.71
N ASP A 124 -2.41 3.86 1.55
CA ASP A 124 -2.64 4.93 2.51
C ASP A 124 -2.15 4.56 3.91
N ASN A 125 -0.86 4.18 3.92
CA ASN A 125 -0.15 3.78 5.11
C ASN A 125 0.01 4.96 6.08
N PHE A 126 0.13 6.19 5.56
CA PHE A 126 0.32 7.40 6.37
C PHE A 126 -0.48 8.60 5.86
N TYR A 127 -1.69 8.77 6.38
CA TYR A 127 -2.42 10.03 6.26
C TYR A 127 -1.69 11.16 6.99
N TRP A 128 -1.88 12.44 6.66
CA TRP A 128 -2.27 12.96 5.34
C TRP A 128 -1.04 13.34 4.51
N PHE A 129 0.13 13.27 5.13
CA PHE A 129 1.35 13.90 4.64
C PHE A 129 2.39 12.88 4.20
N GLY A 130 2.04 11.60 4.09
CA GLY A 130 2.98 10.53 3.78
C GLY A 130 3.87 10.20 4.97
N ALA A 131 4.92 9.44 4.71
CA ALA A 131 5.75 8.88 5.75
C ALA A 131 6.84 9.85 6.24
N SER A 132 7.13 9.80 7.54
CA SER A 132 8.32 10.38 8.16
C SER A 132 8.69 9.54 9.38
N GLU A 133 9.84 9.81 10.01
CA GLU A 133 10.25 9.08 11.21
C GLU A 133 9.21 9.18 12.34
N ALA A 134 8.62 10.37 12.51
CA ALA A 134 7.56 10.58 13.48
C ALA A 134 6.30 9.77 13.13
N ARG A 135 5.93 9.72 11.83
CA ARG A 135 4.76 8.97 11.36
C ARG A 135 4.94 7.46 11.53
N PHE A 136 6.12 6.91 11.26
CA PHE A 136 6.41 5.48 11.54
C PHE A 136 6.30 5.17 13.03
N ARG A 137 6.85 6.03 13.90
CA ARG A 137 6.75 5.82 15.35
C ARG A 137 5.30 5.90 15.84
N GLU A 138 4.64 7.04 15.61
CA GLU A 138 3.33 7.37 16.20
C GLU A 138 2.15 6.68 15.50
N GLY A 139 2.30 6.42 14.20
CA GLY A 139 1.27 5.83 13.35
C GLY A 139 1.40 4.32 13.18
N TRP A 140 2.54 3.72 13.51
CA TRP A 140 2.75 2.28 13.30
C TRP A 140 3.36 1.60 14.53
N ALA A 141 4.59 1.95 14.92
CA ALA A 141 5.31 1.25 16.00
C ALA A 141 4.65 1.36 17.38
N GLU A 142 4.00 2.50 17.69
CA GLU A 142 3.29 2.72 18.96
C GLU A 142 1.82 2.29 18.93
N VAL A 143 1.28 1.97 17.75
CA VAL A 143 -0.14 1.62 17.56
C VAL A 143 -0.35 0.11 17.56
N TYR A 144 0.49 -0.63 16.84
CA TYR A 144 0.32 -2.07 16.67
C TYR A 144 1.09 -2.86 17.74
N ALA A 145 0.48 -3.95 18.20
CA ALA A 145 1.06 -4.80 19.24
C ALA A 145 2.31 -5.55 18.73
N PRO A 146 3.25 -5.93 19.62
CA PRO A 146 4.50 -6.60 19.22
C PRO A 146 4.33 -7.78 18.28
N GLU A 147 3.35 -8.66 18.52
CA GLU A 147 3.09 -9.82 17.66
C GLU A 147 2.67 -9.46 16.23
N LEU A 148 2.18 -8.24 16.00
CA LEU A 148 1.88 -7.71 14.66
C LEU A 148 3.12 -7.06 14.03
N LEU A 149 4.04 -6.51 14.84
CA LEU A 149 5.28 -5.86 14.38
C LEU A 149 6.44 -6.85 14.14
N GLU A 150 6.40 -8.02 14.78
CA GLU A 150 7.39 -9.09 14.64
C GLU A 150 7.30 -9.86 13.31
N VAL A 151 6.26 -9.61 12.52
CA VAL A 151 6.08 -10.19 11.18
C VAL A 151 6.24 -9.13 10.08
N PRO A 152 6.65 -9.50 8.87
CA PRO A 152 6.69 -8.62 7.71
C PRO A 152 5.33 -7.97 7.42
N TRP A 153 5.35 -6.66 7.26
CA TRP A 153 4.28 -5.88 6.62
C TRP A 153 4.68 -5.63 5.17
N PHE A 154 4.03 -6.28 4.22
CA PHE A 154 4.21 -5.99 2.80
C PHE A 154 3.24 -4.88 2.40
N ALA A 155 3.78 -3.72 2.04
CA ALA A 155 2.97 -2.55 1.73
C ALA A 155 3.05 -2.16 0.24
N VAL A 156 1.99 -1.51 -0.23
CA VAL A 156 1.98 -0.67 -1.44
C VAL A 156 1.55 0.74 -1.05
N MET A 157 1.72 1.72 -1.92
CA MET A 157 1.35 3.11 -1.67
C MET A 157 -0.07 3.43 -2.17
N GLY A 158 -0.75 4.31 -1.44
CA GLY A 158 -1.95 5.04 -1.88
C GLY A 158 -1.65 6.52 -2.17
N ASN A 159 -2.66 7.33 -2.46
CA ASN A 159 -2.43 8.75 -2.78
C ASN A 159 -1.91 9.58 -1.61
N HIS A 160 -2.26 9.21 -0.37
CA HIS A 160 -1.81 9.94 0.82
C HIS A 160 -0.35 9.65 1.14
N ASP A 161 0.16 8.52 0.66
CA ASP A 161 1.55 8.10 0.81
C ASP A 161 2.52 8.94 -0.05
N TYR A 162 2.06 9.44 -1.20
CA TYR A 162 2.75 10.46 -2.02
C TYR A 162 2.61 11.86 -1.40
N GLY A 163 2.88 11.94 -0.10
CA GLY A 163 2.56 13.04 0.78
C GLY A 163 3.62 14.14 0.86
N ASN A 164 3.31 15.23 1.56
CA ASN A 164 4.21 16.38 1.73
C ASN A 164 5.50 16.08 2.49
N ASP A 165 5.49 15.11 3.41
CA ASP A 165 6.67 14.68 4.18
C ASP A 165 7.48 13.61 3.42
N ASP A 166 6.93 13.08 2.33
CA ASP A 166 7.56 12.07 1.46
C ASP A 166 7.44 12.41 -0.03
N PHE A 167 7.55 13.70 -0.38
CA PHE A 167 7.37 14.19 -1.75
C PHE A 167 8.32 13.54 -2.77
N GLY A 168 9.46 13.02 -2.29
CA GLY A 168 10.47 12.35 -3.11
C GLY A 168 9.91 11.14 -3.84
N ALA A 169 8.93 10.47 -3.23
CA ALA A 169 8.19 9.37 -3.83
C ALA A 169 7.56 9.75 -5.18
N ALA A 170 7.11 11.00 -5.34
CA ALA A 170 6.45 11.45 -6.56
C ALA A 170 7.43 11.85 -7.68
N CYS A 171 8.73 11.98 -7.38
CA CYS A 171 9.73 12.42 -8.35
C CYS A 171 11.16 11.99 -7.96
N PRO A 172 11.45 10.68 -7.90
CA PRO A 172 12.73 10.17 -7.40
C PRO A 172 13.94 10.60 -8.24
N ASP A 173 13.74 11.00 -9.50
CA ASP A 173 14.82 11.50 -10.37
C ASP A 173 15.34 12.89 -9.99
N MET A 174 14.58 13.64 -9.18
CA MET A 174 14.93 14.99 -8.79
C MET A 174 16.06 15.03 -7.76
N ARG A 175 15.98 14.15 -6.75
CA ARG A 175 16.93 14.03 -5.64
C ARG A 175 16.99 12.57 -5.16
N PRO A 176 17.48 11.64 -6.01
CA PRO A 176 17.49 10.24 -5.65
C PRO A 176 18.28 10.01 -4.37
N ARG A 177 17.68 9.29 -3.42
CA ARG A 177 18.40 8.78 -2.24
C ARG A 177 19.12 7.48 -2.53
N PHE A 178 18.63 6.74 -3.52
CA PHE A 178 19.22 5.49 -3.96
C PHE A 178 19.03 5.30 -5.47
N GLN A 179 19.90 4.49 -6.07
CA GLN A 179 19.83 4.16 -7.48
C GLN A 179 20.24 2.71 -7.69
N CYS A 180 19.41 1.98 -8.43
CA CYS A 180 19.78 0.68 -8.97
C CYS A 180 20.26 0.83 -10.41
N ASN A 181 21.25 0.00 -10.79
CA ASN A 181 21.83 -0.08 -12.11
C ASN A 181 22.57 -1.42 -12.27
N GLU A 182 23.21 -1.63 -13.43
CA GLU A 182 23.93 -2.87 -13.73
C GLU A 182 25.03 -3.22 -12.72
N ASP A 183 25.70 -2.22 -12.13
CA ASP A 183 26.82 -2.43 -11.21
C ASP A 183 26.37 -2.97 -9.85
N ASN A 184 25.13 -2.67 -9.44
CA ASN A 184 24.60 -3.06 -8.13
C ASN A 184 23.34 -3.94 -8.19
N ALA A 185 22.91 -4.38 -9.38
CA ALA A 185 21.73 -5.22 -9.57
C ALA A 185 21.73 -6.53 -8.75
N LEU A 186 22.91 -7.04 -8.39
CA LEU A 186 23.05 -8.27 -7.58
C LEU A 186 22.94 -8.04 -6.07
N THR A 187 22.82 -6.79 -5.62
CA THR A 187 22.58 -6.47 -4.20
C THR A 187 21.13 -6.78 -3.82
N PRO A 188 20.83 -7.13 -2.55
CA PRO A 188 19.45 -7.35 -2.10
C PRO A 188 18.50 -6.19 -2.43
N ALA A 189 18.99 -4.94 -2.32
CA ALA A 189 18.22 -3.73 -2.62
C ALA A 189 17.84 -3.55 -4.10
N CYS A 190 18.58 -4.18 -5.03
CA CYS A 190 18.44 -3.91 -6.48
C CYS A 190 18.11 -5.14 -7.33
N GLY A 191 17.75 -6.27 -6.75
CA GLY A 191 17.38 -7.46 -7.53
C GLY A 191 17.89 -8.78 -6.99
N GLY A 192 18.88 -8.73 -6.10
CA GLY A 192 19.47 -9.91 -5.48
C GLY A 192 20.08 -10.86 -6.51
N LYS A 193 20.09 -12.16 -6.22
CA LYS A 193 20.76 -13.16 -7.07
C LYS A 193 20.18 -13.29 -8.48
N ARG A 194 18.96 -12.80 -8.69
CA ARG A 194 18.21 -12.93 -9.95
C ARG A 194 17.50 -11.60 -10.24
N PRO A 195 18.22 -10.53 -10.61
CA PRO A 195 17.60 -9.23 -10.78
C PRO A 195 16.48 -9.27 -11.83
N PHE A 196 15.36 -8.64 -11.51
CA PHE A 196 14.22 -8.51 -12.43
C PHE A 196 14.59 -7.66 -13.65
N THR A 197 15.45 -6.67 -13.44
CA THR A 197 16.03 -5.78 -14.44
C THR A 197 17.39 -5.30 -13.94
N THR A 198 18.24 -4.85 -14.87
CA THR A 198 19.53 -4.21 -14.58
C THR A 198 19.58 -2.76 -15.05
N GLU A 199 18.45 -2.28 -15.60
CA GLU A 199 18.30 -0.93 -16.11
C GLU A 199 18.47 0.11 -15.00
N LYS A 200 18.89 1.32 -15.34
CA LYS A 200 19.06 2.36 -14.32
C LYS A 200 17.69 2.81 -13.77
N GLN A 201 17.54 2.83 -12.44
CA GLN A 201 16.35 3.37 -11.77
C GLN A 201 16.72 4.14 -10.50
N ASN A 202 16.20 5.35 -10.38
CA ASN A 202 16.30 6.18 -9.19
C ASN A 202 15.16 5.90 -8.21
N TYR A 203 15.46 6.00 -6.92
CA TYR A 203 14.52 5.79 -5.82
C TYR A 203 14.65 6.88 -4.76
N ASP A 204 13.49 7.31 -4.28
CA ASP A 204 13.34 8.19 -3.13
C ASP A 204 11.94 7.95 -2.56
N SER A 205 11.86 7.42 -1.35
CA SER A 205 10.65 7.41 -0.55
C SER A 205 11.02 6.93 0.85
N ASN A 206 10.43 7.57 1.86
CA ASN A 206 10.56 7.18 3.26
C ASN A 206 9.97 5.79 3.50
N GLN A 207 9.10 5.27 2.64
CA GLN A 207 8.43 3.98 2.82
C GLN A 207 9.19 2.78 2.26
N LEU A 208 10.16 3.01 1.36
CA LEU A 208 10.98 1.93 0.80
C LEU A 208 11.78 1.21 1.89
N ASN A 209 12.27 0.01 1.58
CA ASN A 209 13.23 -0.66 2.45
C ASN A 209 14.44 0.23 2.73
N SER A 210 15.02 0.12 3.92
CA SER A 210 16.13 0.97 4.36
C SER A 210 17.39 0.81 3.50
N ASP A 211 17.61 -0.37 2.93
CA ASP A 211 18.69 -0.66 1.98
C ASP A 211 18.45 -0.06 0.59
N LYS A 212 17.23 0.43 0.32
CA LYS A 212 16.81 1.08 -0.92
C LYS A 212 16.43 2.55 -0.72
N GLY A 213 17.08 3.21 0.24
CA GLY A 213 16.90 4.64 0.49
C GLY A 213 15.68 5.00 1.35
N GLY A 214 14.99 4.02 1.95
CA GLY A 214 14.03 4.28 3.01
C GLY A 214 14.67 4.75 4.31
N LEU A 215 13.89 5.31 5.23
CA LEU A 215 14.34 5.61 6.59
C LEU A 215 14.92 4.33 7.25
N GLY A 216 16.04 4.42 7.96
CA GLY A 216 16.74 3.25 8.52
C GLY A 216 16.49 2.99 10.02
N SER A 217 15.49 3.62 10.60
CA SER A 217 15.24 3.58 12.05
C SER A 217 14.69 2.24 12.53
N LYS A 218 14.81 2.00 13.85
CA LYS A 218 14.17 0.83 14.49
C LYS A 218 12.64 0.88 14.43
N SER A 219 12.06 2.05 14.24
CA SER A 219 10.61 2.26 14.24
C SER A 219 9.90 1.67 13.02
N ARG A 220 10.62 1.12 12.04
CA ARG A 220 10.05 0.42 10.87
C ARG A 220 10.42 -1.06 10.76
N HIS A 221 11.01 -1.64 11.82
CA HIS A 221 11.51 -3.01 11.76
C HIS A 221 10.43 -3.96 11.21
N ASN A 222 10.67 -4.68 10.11
CA ASN A 222 9.69 -5.50 9.38
C ASN A 222 8.61 -4.77 8.54
N PHE A 223 8.70 -3.45 8.35
CA PHE A 223 7.92 -2.76 7.31
C PHE A 223 8.65 -2.88 5.97
N HIS A 224 8.08 -3.66 5.04
CA HIS A 224 8.68 -4.02 3.78
C HIS A 224 7.94 -3.41 2.59
N MET A 225 8.68 -2.58 1.86
CA MET A 225 8.31 -2.09 0.55
C MET A 225 9.59 -2.09 -0.30
N PRO A 226 9.96 -3.25 -0.89
CA PRO A 226 11.18 -3.36 -1.68
C PRO A 226 11.11 -2.55 -2.96
N ASP A 227 9.91 -2.17 -3.40
CA ASP A 227 9.72 -1.28 -4.53
C ASP A 227 8.34 -0.60 -4.53
N PHE A 228 8.11 0.37 -5.42
CA PHE A 228 6.76 0.92 -5.65
C PHE A 228 5.80 -0.14 -6.22
N THR A 229 6.32 -1.10 -6.98
CA THR A 229 5.58 -2.28 -7.45
C THR A 229 6.50 -3.48 -7.51
N TYR A 230 6.05 -4.61 -6.96
CA TYR A 230 6.88 -5.79 -6.77
C TYR A 230 6.02 -7.04 -6.66
N TYR A 231 6.66 -8.21 -6.68
CA TYR A 231 6.03 -9.45 -6.25
C TYR A 231 6.89 -10.15 -5.21
N TYR A 232 6.27 -10.99 -4.39
CA TYR A 232 6.94 -11.79 -3.37
C TYR A 232 6.35 -13.20 -3.39
N THR A 233 7.18 -14.23 -3.41
CA THR A 233 6.69 -15.63 -3.43
C THR A 233 7.18 -16.41 -2.24
N ILE A 234 6.32 -17.26 -1.69
CA ILE A 234 6.67 -18.28 -0.68
C ILE A 234 6.35 -19.64 -1.30
N PRO A 235 7.31 -20.29 -1.96
CA PRO A 235 7.09 -21.54 -2.69
C PRO A 235 6.47 -22.64 -1.83
N GLU A 236 6.93 -22.78 -0.58
CA GLU A 236 6.51 -23.79 0.38
C GLU A 236 5.03 -23.68 0.76
N LEU A 237 4.43 -22.50 0.56
CA LEU A 237 3.02 -22.21 0.83
C LEU A 237 2.19 -22.05 -0.45
N GLU A 238 2.79 -22.32 -1.62
CA GLU A 238 2.16 -22.08 -2.93
C GLU A 238 1.59 -20.65 -3.05
N PHE A 239 2.30 -19.67 -2.48
CA PHE A 239 1.83 -18.29 -2.33
C PHE A 239 2.62 -17.29 -3.16
N GLU A 240 1.90 -16.34 -3.75
CA GLU A 240 2.44 -15.15 -4.41
C GLU A 240 1.68 -13.89 -3.97
N LEU A 241 2.41 -12.84 -3.64
CA LEU A 241 1.93 -11.48 -3.52
C LEU A 241 2.31 -10.71 -4.79
N VAL A 242 1.38 -9.94 -5.35
CA VAL A 242 1.63 -8.94 -6.39
C VAL A 242 1.17 -7.58 -5.90
N ALA A 243 2.10 -6.66 -5.66
CA ALA A 243 1.85 -5.32 -5.13
C ALA A 243 1.88 -4.27 -6.25
N MET A 244 0.79 -3.51 -6.37
CA MET A 244 0.44 -2.74 -7.56
C MET A 244 0.15 -1.28 -7.23
N ASP A 245 0.94 -0.36 -7.77
CA ASP A 245 0.68 1.07 -7.61
C ASP A 245 0.00 1.63 -8.86
N TYR A 246 -1.28 1.97 -8.69
CA TYR A 246 -2.16 2.52 -9.72
C TYR A 246 -2.57 3.98 -9.43
N THR A 247 -1.79 4.68 -8.58
CA THR A 247 -2.05 6.07 -8.15
C THR A 247 -2.23 7.04 -9.31
N PHE A 248 -1.58 6.80 -10.44
CA PHE A 248 -1.77 7.63 -11.64
C PHE A 248 -3.23 7.72 -12.11
N LEU A 249 -4.00 6.63 -12.06
CA LEU A 249 -5.38 6.63 -12.56
C LEU A 249 -6.36 7.18 -11.53
N GLY A 250 -6.19 6.80 -10.27
CA GLY A 250 -7.10 7.17 -9.19
C GLY A 250 -6.90 8.59 -8.70
N ALA A 251 -5.67 9.08 -8.69
CA ALA A 251 -5.35 10.26 -7.92
C ALA A 251 -4.74 11.43 -8.65
N PHE A 252 -4.08 11.18 -9.77
CA PHE A 252 -3.40 12.24 -10.49
C PHE A 252 -4.39 13.02 -11.39
N PRO A 253 -4.31 14.37 -11.43
CA PRO A 253 -3.35 15.26 -10.76
C PRO A 253 -3.80 15.85 -9.42
N ASP A 254 -4.96 15.44 -8.89
CA ASP A 254 -5.73 16.30 -7.99
C ASP A 254 -5.74 15.86 -6.52
N ILE A 255 -5.57 14.58 -6.21
CA ILE A 255 -5.74 14.04 -4.84
C ILE A 255 -4.47 13.38 -4.27
N ILE A 256 -3.33 13.51 -4.95
CA ILE A 256 -2.01 13.19 -4.37
C ILE A 256 -1.66 14.16 -3.23
N GLY A 257 -0.79 13.77 -2.31
CA GLY A 257 -0.32 14.69 -1.25
C GLY A 257 -1.27 14.81 -0.05
N GLY A 258 -2.36 14.06 -0.08
CA GLY A 258 -3.23 13.71 1.03
C GLY A 258 -3.97 14.81 1.78
N THR A 259 -3.76 16.10 1.54
CA THR A 259 -4.67 17.17 2.03
C THR A 259 -5.58 17.76 0.94
N GLY A 260 -5.78 17.03 -0.15
CA GLY A 260 -6.62 17.44 -1.28
C GLY A 260 -6.01 18.50 -2.22
N PHE A 261 -6.82 18.89 -3.20
CA PHE A 261 -6.53 19.88 -4.25
C PHE A 261 -6.16 21.24 -3.64
N GLU A 262 -5.21 21.96 -4.24
CA GLU A 262 -4.64 23.24 -3.77
C GLU A 262 -3.78 23.21 -2.49
N ALA A 263 -3.73 22.10 -1.74
CA ALA A 263 -2.90 21.97 -0.55
C ALA A 263 -1.75 20.98 -0.75
N GLY A 264 -1.99 19.68 -0.54
CA GLY A 264 -0.97 18.64 -0.58
C GLY A 264 -0.45 18.41 -1.99
N ALA A 265 -1.38 18.27 -2.94
CA ALA A 265 -1.06 18.11 -4.35
C ALA A 265 -0.20 19.27 -4.87
N THR A 266 -0.51 20.52 -4.48
CA THR A 266 0.27 21.70 -4.87
C THR A 266 1.69 21.66 -4.32
N LYS A 267 1.86 21.25 -3.05
CA LYS A 267 3.18 21.16 -2.42
C LYS A 267 4.05 20.09 -3.06
N VAL A 268 3.49 18.90 -3.30
CA VAL A 268 4.18 17.81 -4.01
C VAL A 268 4.60 18.27 -5.40
N LYS A 269 3.66 18.87 -6.17
CA LYS A 269 3.93 19.42 -7.51
C LYS A 269 5.01 20.50 -7.51
N ALA A 270 4.99 21.40 -6.53
CA ALA A 270 5.99 22.45 -6.38
C ALA A 270 7.38 21.88 -6.06
N HIS A 271 7.44 20.83 -5.23
CA HIS A 271 8.71 20.16 -4.94
C HIS A 271 9.28 19.45 -6.17
N CYS A 272 8.42 18.75 -6.91
CA CYS A 272 8.77 18.00 -8.11
C CYS A 272 8.93 18.88 -9.37
N ARG A 273 9.11 20.19 -9.20
CA ARG A 273 9.18 21.25 -10.23
C ARG A 273 7.91 21.48 -11.03
N SER A 274 7.21 20.43 -11.46
CA SER A 274 5.99 20.56 -12.24
C SER A 274 5.06 19.36 -12.07
N GLU A 275 3.77 19.60 -12.31
CA GLU A 275 2.76 18.55 -12.45
C GLU A 275 3.13 17.52 -13.52
N ARG A 276 3.78 17.96 -14.59
CA ARG A 276 4.24 17.07 -15.67
C ARG A 276 5.22 16.01 -15.18
N GLU A 277 6.17 16.38 -14.32
CA GLU A 277 7.17 15.44 -13.80
C GLU A 277 6.55 14.40 -12.86
N VAL A 278 5.65 14.85 -11.98
CA VAL A 278 4.86 13.94 -11.12
C VAL A 278 4.02 12.99 -11.97
N GLY A 279 3.33 13.52 -12.98
CA GLY A 279 2.49 12.73 -13.88
C GLY A 279 3.30 11.69 -14.66
N ARG A 280 4.47 12.07 -15.21
CA ARG A 280 5.38 11.14 -15.91
C ARG A 280 5.84 10.02 -14.99
N HIS A 281 6.23 10.33 -13.76
CA HIS A 281 6.67 9.32 -12.80
C HIS A 281 5.54 8.36 -12.44
N LEU A 282 4.40 8.86 -11.95
CA LEU A 282 3.27 8.01 -11.57
C LEU A 282 2.76 7.18 -12.75
N GLN A 283 2.70 7.76 -13.95
CA GLN A 283 2.33 7.01 -15.17
C GLN A 283 3.33 5.89 -15.46
N SER A 284 4.62 6.15 -15.31
CA SER A 284 5.67 5.15 -15.55
C SER A 284 5.58 3.98 -14.57
N VAL A 285 5.27 4.25 -13.29
CA VAL A 285 5.02 3.23 -12.26
C VAL A 285 3.77 2.42 -12.60
N TYR A 286 2.65 3.07 -12.91
CA TYR A 286 1.41 2.40 -13.35
C TYR A 286 1.64 1.46 -14.55
N LEU A 287 2.38 1.93 -15.58
CA LEU A 287 2.71 1.12 -16.76
C LEU A 287 3.62 -0.06 -16.41
N ALA A 288 4.53 0.11 -15.46
CA ALA A 288 5.39 -0.98 -14.98
C ALA A 288 4.62 -1.99 -14.13
N SER A 289 3.74 -1.55 -13.23
CA SER A 289 2.83 -2.41 -12.48
C SER A 289 1.98 -3.25 -13.42
N THR A 290 1.39 -2.63 -14.44
CA THR A 290 0.57 -3.35 -15.45
C THR A 290 1.38 -4.41 -16.19
N ARG A 291 2.63 -4.09 -16.57
CA ARG A 291 3.54 -5.07 -17.19
C ARG A 291 3.89 -6.20 -16.23
N LEU A 292 4.17 -5.88 -14.97
CA LEU A 292 4.47 -6.87 -13.94
C LEU A 292 3.28 -7.82 -13.73
N LEU A 293 2.06 -7.31 -13.56
CA LEU A 293 0.85 -8.12 -13.43
C LEU A 293 0.71 -9.11 -14.60
N ALA A 294 0.95 -8.65 -15.82
CA ALA A 294 0.88 -9.50 -17.01
C ALA A 294 1.96 -10.58 -17.04
N GLN A 295 3.20 -10.24 -16.67
CA GLN A 295 4.28 -11.21 -16.58
C GLN A 295 4.02 -12.25 -15.48
N ARG A 296 3.45 -11.83 -14.35
CA ARG A 296 3.10 -12.75 -13.26
C ARG A 296 1.91 -13.65 -13.60
N ALA A 297 0.89 -13.12 -14.30
CA ALA A 297 -0.21 -13.92 -14.81
C ALA A 297 0.23 -14.92 -15.89
N GLN A 298 1.20 -14.56 -16.73
CA GLN A 298 1.83 -15.45 -17.70
C GLN A 298 2.70 -16.52 -17.04
N ALA A 299 3.37 -16.19 -15.94
CA ALA A 299 4.18 -17.16 -15.22
C ALA A 299 3.29 -18.16 -14.45
N SER A 300 2.21 -17.65 -13.84
CA SER A 300 1.20 -18.42 -13.09
C SER A 300 1.83 -19.45 -12.15
N GLU A 301 2.92 -19.08 -11.48
CA GLU A 301 3.82 -20.00 -10.79
C GLU A 301 3.23 -20.57 -9.51
N ARG A 302 2.18 -19.94 -8.96
CA ARG A 302 1.62 -20.25 -7.64
C ARG A 302 0.11 -20.46 -7.70
N LYS A 303 -0.35 -21.32 -6.79
CA LYS A 303 -1.77 -21.65 -6.65
C LYS A 303 -2.56 -20.55 -5.96
N ASN A 304 -1.94 -19.85 -5.00
CA ASN A 304 -2.57 -18.78 -4.22
C ASN A 304 -1.91 -17.43 -4.55
N VAL A 305 -2.69 -16.47 -5.04
CA VAL A 305 -2.22 -15.14 -5.41
C VAL A 305 -3.00 -14.08 -4.63
N ALA A 306 -2.29 -13.24 -3.87
CA ALA A 306 -2.83 -12.02 -3.31
C ALA A 306 -2.38 -10.83 -4.16
N ILE A 307 -3.31 -10.04 -4.64
CA ILE A 307 -3.04 -8.78 -5.33
C ILE A 307 -3.41 -7.66 -4.36
N ILE A 308 -2.47 -6.76 -4.09
CA ILE A 308 -2.73 -5.54 -3.31
C ILE A 308 -2.55 -4.32 -4.19
N GLY A 309 -3.50 -3.39 -4.13
CA GLY A 309 -3.44 -2.10 -4.80
C GLY A 309 -4.44 -1.14 -4.18
N HIS A 310 -4.21 0.16 -4.27
CA HIS A 310 -4.96 1.06 -3.39
C HIS A 310 -6.41 1.36 -3.81
N TYR A 311 -6.70 1.43 -5.10
CA TYR A 311 -7.99 1.96 -5.56
C TYR A 311 -9.01 0.87 -5.91
N PRO A 312 -10.31 1.09 -5.68
CA PRO A 312 -11.36 0.29 -6.29
C PRO A 312 -11.48 0.59 -7.79
N ASP A 313 -12.13 -0.31 -8.53
CA ASP A 313 -12.25 -0.27 -9.99
C ASP A 313 -12.75 1.10 -10.52
N LEU A 314 -13.72 1.72 -9.84
CA LEU A 314 -14.29 3.02 -10.23
C LEU A 314 -13.22 4.13 -10.34
N TRP A 315 -12.16 4.03 -9.54
CA TRP A 315 -11.03 4.96 -9.51
C TRP A 315 -9.88 4.50 -10.41
N GLN A 316 -9.94 3.28 -10.95
CA GLN A 316 -8.97 2.75 -11.90
C GLN A 316 -9.54 2.64 -13.32
N GLU A 317 -10.39 3.57 -13.75
CA GLU A 317 -11.05 3.53 -15.08
C GLU A 317 -11.86 2.24 -15.35
N GLY A 318 -12.35 1.59 -14.29
CA GLY A 318 -13.06 0.32 -14.35
C GLY A 318 -12.14 -0.90 -14.45
N TYR A 319 -10.83 -0.74 -14.23
CA TYR A 319 -9.89 -1.85 -14.16
C TYR A 319 -9.99 -2.56 -12.82
N ASN A 320 -10.43 -3.81 -12.86
CA ASN A 320 -10.30 -4.74 -11.76
C ASN A 320 -9.01 -5.57 -11.93
N LEU A 321 -8.07 -5.46 -10.99
CA LEU A 321 -6.77 -6.13 -11.10
C LEU A 321 -6.88 -7.66 -11.14
N ARG A 322 -7.81 -8.25 -10.38
CA ARG A 322 -8.06 -9.69 -10.40
C ARG A 322 -8.66 -10.15 -11.73
N ASP A 323 -9.65 -9.44 -12.27
CA ASP A 323 -10.22 -9.78 -13.57
C ASP A 323 -9.19 -9.66 -14.68
N MET A 324 -8.32 -8.66 -14.62
CA MET A 324 -7.19 -8.54 -15.54
C MET A 324 -6.29 -9.76 -15.44
N TYR A 325 -5.87 -10.14 -14.23
CA TYR A 325 -5.02 -11.31 -13.99
C TYR A 325 -5.66 -12.61 -14.50
N LEU A 326 -6.95 -12.85 -14.20
CA LEU A 326 -7.68 -14.04 -14.65
C LEU A 326 -7.81 -14.11 -16.17
N LYS A 327 -8.15 -12.98 -16.83
CA LYS A 327 -8.22 -12.91 -18.30
C LYS A 327 -6.86 -13.23 -18.92
N LEU A 328 -5.77 -12.79 -18.29
CA LEU A 328 -4.41 -13.05 -18.73
C LEU A 328 -4.04 -14.51 -18.58
N GLN A 329 -4.27 -15.10 -17.40
CA GLN A 329 -4.08 -16.54 -17.18
C GLN A 329 -4.84 -17.37 -18.22
N GLN A 330 -6.11 -17.03 -18.47
CA GLN A 330 -6.92 -17.69 -19.49
C GLN A 330 -6.30 -17.57 -20.89
N ALA A 331 -5.81 -16.38 -21.25
CA ALA A 331 -5.16 -16.14 -22.54
C ALA A 331 -3.87 -16.95 -22.72
N TYR A 332 -3.14 -17.23 -21.63
CA TYR A 332 -1.93 -18.06 -21.63
C TYR A 332 -2.21 -19.57 -21.40
N GLY A 333 -3.47 -19.97 -21.25
CA GLY A 333 -3.85 -21.38 -21.06
C GLY A 333 -3.60 -21.92 -19.64
N HIS A 334 -3.52 -21.04 -18.65
CA HIS A 334 -3.46 -21.43 -17.23
C HIS A 334 -4.86 -21.68 -16.66
N ASN A 335 -4.92 -22.51 -15.60
CA ASN A 335 -6.16 -22.82 -14.89
C ASN A 335 -6.38 -21.86 -13.70
N ALA A 336 -7.60 -21.87 -13.15
CA ALA A 336 -7.99 -20.99 -12.05
C ALA A 336 -7.16 -21.24 -10.78
N SER A 337 -6.35 -20.25 -10.42
CA SER A 337 -5.72 -20.07 -9.11
C SER A 337 -6.71 -19.47 -8.11
N THR A 338 -6.49 -19.68 -6.81
CA THR A 338 -7.16 -18.87 -5.79
C THR A 338 -6.53 -17.48 -5.82
N ILE A 339 -7.27 -16.50 -6.34
CA ILE A 339 -6.79 -15.12 -6.51
C ILE A 339 -7.66 -14.19 -5.70
N PHE A 340 -7.05 -13.46 -4.78
CA PHE A 340 -7.68 -12.40 -4.01
C PHE A 340 -7.14 -11.05 -4.44
N ASN A 341 -8.02 -10.04 -4.48
CA ASN A 341 -7.67 -8.66 -4.77
C ASN A 341 -8.13 -7.78 -3.61
N PHE A 342 -7.18 -7.06 -3.01
CA PHE A 342 -7.38 -6.23 -1.83
C PHE A 342 -7.07 -4.78 -2.18
N TYR A 343 -8.03 -3.89 -1.88
CA TYR A 343 -7.92 -2.46 -2.16
C TYR A 343 -8.63 -1.61 -1.13
N GLY A 344 -8.29 -0.33 -1.08
CA GLY A 344 -8.73 0.62 -0.07
C GLY A 344 -9.40 1.85 -0.66
N HIS A 345 -8.92 3.04 -0.28
CA HIS A 345 -9.26 4.37 -0.77
C HIS A 345 -10.59 4.96 -0.26
N THR A 346 -11.69 4.22 -0.28
CA THR A 346 -13.02 4.80 0.07
C THR A 346 -13.37 4.66 1.55
N HIS A 347 -12.37 4.43 2.41
CA HIS A 347 -12.49 4.38 3.86
C HIS A 347 -13.56 3.40 4.40
N SER A 348 -13.95 2.41 3.61
CA SER A 348 -15.05 1.49 3.87
C SER A 348 -14.57 0.04 3.82
N GLN A 349 -15.28 -0.84 4.51
CA GLN A 349 -15.00 -2.28 4.54
C GLN A 349 -16.18 -3.04 3.93
N TYR A 350 -16.03 -3.73 2.79
CA TYR A 350 -17.05 -4.66 2.27
C TYR A 350 -16.51 -5.62 1.21
N CYS A 351 -17.26 -6.70 0.97
CA CYS A 351 -16.98 -7.61 -0.12
C CYS A 351 -17.62 -7.06 -1.40
N ASP A 352 -16.80 -6.78 -2.41
CA ASP A 352 -17.28 -6.22 -3.68
C ASP A 352 -17.76 -7.32 -4.62
N SER A 353 -17.11 -8.48 -4.59
CA SER A 353 -17.60 -9.68 -5.28
C SER A 353 -17.07 -10.98 -4.69
N THR A 354 -17.84 -12.05 -4.90
CA THR A 354 -17.54 -13.42 -4.46
C THR A 354 -17.31 -14.34 -5.67
N ASP A 355 -16.63 -15.46 -5.45
CA ASP A 355 -16.54 -16.56 -6.41
C ASP A 355 -17.68 -17.59 -6.24
N GLY A 356 -18.73 -17.24 -5.48
CA GLY A 356 -19.81 -18.13 -5.08
C GLY A 356 -19.51 -18.98 -3.84
N LYS A 357 -18.27 -18.99 -3.34
CA LYS A 357 -17.89 -19.61 -2.06
C LYS A 357 -17.47 -18.57 -1.05
N GLN A 358 -16.59 -17.66 -1.45
CA GLN A 358 -15.99 -16.67 -0.57
C GLN A 358 -15.78 -15.33 -1.26
N CYS A 359 -15.51 -14.30 -0.46
CA CYS A 359 -15.12 -13.01 -1.01
C CYS A 359 -13.78 -13.13 -1.77
N VAL A 360 -13.66 -12.43 -2.89
CA VAL A 360 -12.45 -12.43 -3.73
C VAL A 360 -11.97 -11.05 -4.16
N ASN A 361 -12.86 -10.06 -4.12
CA ASN A 361 -12.54 -8.64 -4.27
C ASN A 361 -12.93 -7.93 -2.98
N PHE A 362 -11.94 -7.45 -2.25
CA PHE A 362 -12.09 -6.92 -0.91
C PHE A 362 -11.82 -5.41 -0.93
N LEU A 363 -12.85 -4.63 -0.61
CA LEU A 363 -12.62 -3.28 -0.14
C LEU A 363 -12.28 -3.32 1.34
N THR A 364 -11.06 -2.94 1.68
CA THR A 364 -10.47 -2.96 3.02
C THR A 364 -10.03 -1.57 3.51
N GLY A 365 -10.67 -0.51 3.02
CA GLY A 365 -10.36 0.87 3.42
C GLY A 365 -10.78 1.22 4.87
N GLY A 366 -11.38 0.29 5.61
CA GLY A 366 -11.80 0.50 7.00
C GLY A 366 -10.68 0.38 8.04
N GLY A 367 -9.40 0.51 7.68
CA GLY A 367 -8.28 0.26 8.62
C GLY A 367 -8.09 1.30 9.72
N GLY A 368 -8.82 2.43 9.64
CA GLY A 368 -8.94 3.41 10.73
C GLY A 368 -8.12 4.69 10.58
N GLY A 369 -7.53 4.92 9.41
CA GLY A 369 -6.75 6.11 9.09
C GLY A 369 -7.60 7.35 8.77
N CYS A 370 -8.86 7.13 8.37
CA CYS A 370 -9.84 8.18 8.09
C CYS A 370 -11.23 7.80 8.66
N CYS A 371 -12.03 8.80 9.03
CA CYS A 371 -13.35 8.64 9.65
C CYS A 371 -14.36 9.55 8.99
N GLY A 372 -15.41 8.94 8.44
CA GLY A 372 -16.69 9.60 8.22
C GLY A 372 -17.60 9.38 9.42
N GLY A 373 -18.57 10.27 9.64
CA GLY A 373 -19.57 10.16 10.70
C GLY A 373 -20.65 9.09 10.48
N ASP A 374 -20.35 8.00 9.78
CA ASP A 374 -21.28 6.89 9.56
C ASP A 374 -20.85 5.60 10.28
N ASP A 375 -21.78 4.66 10.36
CA ASP A 375 -21.60 3.32 10.94
C ASP A 375 -20.79 2.35 10.05
N SER A 376 -19.97 2.83 9.09
CA SER A 376 -19.16 1.93 8.27
C SER A 376 -18.22 1.11 9.16
N ALA A 377 -18.25 -0.21 8.98
CA ALA A 377 -17.42 -1.12 9.74
C ALA A 377 -15.93 -0.81 9.54
N ALA A 378 -15.17 -0.73 10.63
CA ALA A 378 -13.72 -0.61 10.62
C ALA A 378 -13.11 -1.97 10.96
N GLY A 379 -12.00 -2.37 10.35
CA GLY A 379 -11.45 -3.69 10.57
C GLY A 379 -10.33 -4.12 9.65
N PHE A 380 -10.15 -5.44 9.55
CA PHE A 380 -9.13 -6.10 8.76
C PHE A 380 -9.68 -7.42 8.18
N ILE A 381 -8.87 -8.10 7.37
CA ILE A 381 -9.18 -9.44 6.84
C ILE A 381 -8.18 -10.44 7.40
N ALA A 382 -8.63 -11.64 7.73
CA ALA A 382 -7.77 -12.78 8.00
C ALA A 382 -7.97 -13.87 6.95
N ILE A 383 -6.86 -14.32 6.36
CA ILE A 383 -6.84 -15.38 5.37
C ILE A 383 -5.97 -16.52 5.88
N SER A 384 -6.46 -17.75 5.76
CA SER A 384 -5.77 -18.98 6.13
C SER A 384 -5.61 -19.91 4.92
N TRP A 385 -5.06 -21.09 5.14
CA TRP A 385 -4.95 -22.14 4.13
C TRP A 385 -5.80 -23.35 4.50
N ASN A 386 -6.31 -24.06 3.50
CA ASN A 386 -6.97 -25.34 3.66
C ASN A 386 -5.95 -26.50 3.61
N ASP A 387 -5.99 -27.44 4.54
CA ASP A 387 -5.03 -28.56 4.51
C ASP A 387 -5.24 -29.55 3.36
N ALA A 388 -6.48 -29.78 2.96
CA ALA A 388 -6.82 -30.78 1.95
C ALA A 388 -6.54 -30.23 0.55
N THR A 389 -7.00 -29.01 0.27
CA THR A 389 -6.86 -28.42 -1.07
C THR A 389 -5.59 -27.60 -1.22
N LYS A 390 -5.02 -27.08 -0.13
CA LYS A 390 -3.93 -26.07 -0.11
C LYS A 390 -4.34 -24.70 -0.68
N ASP A 391 -5.62 -24.49 -0.94
CA ASP A 391 -6.17 -23.19 -1.32
C ASP A 391 -6.21 -22.25 -0.13
N GLN A 392 -6.18 -20.95 -0.39
CA GLN A 392 -6.47 -19.95 0.63
C GLN A 392 -7.97 -19.78 0.88
N GLU A 393 -8.32 -19.56 2.14
CA GLU A 393 -9.70 -19.41 2.59
C GLU A 393 -9.85 -18.19 3.49
N VAL A 394 -10.94 -17.44 3.31
CA VAL A 394 -11.31 -16.32 4.17
C VAL A 394 -11.72 -16.86 5.54
N GLU A 395 -10.91 -16.61 6.56
CA GLU A 395 -11.22 -16.99 7.94
C GLU A 395 -12.14 -15.94 8.58
N CYS A 396 -11.93 -14.66 8.23
CA CYS A 396 -12.63 -13.57 8.89
C CYS A 396 -12.58 -12.25 8.10
N PHE A 397 -13.71 -11.55 8.01
CA PHE A 397 -13.82 -10.22 7.39
C PHE A 397 -14.98 -9.42 8.00
N ARG A 398 -16.24 -9.64 7.59
CA ARG A 398 -17.45 -8.97 8.11
C ARG A 398 -18.51 -9.95 8.62
N ASP A 399 -19.28 -9.52 9.61
CA ASP A 399 -20.25 -10.32 10.40
C ASP A 399 -21.39 -11.02 9.63
N ASN A 400 -21.53 -10.84 8.30
CA ASN A 400 -22.67 -11.36 7.54
C ASN A 400 -22.33 -12.22 6.31
N GLU A 401 -21.08 -12.67 6.14
CA GLU A 401 -20.74 -13.61 5.07
C GLU A 401 -20.25 -14.93 5.66
N ALA A 402 -21.22 -15.79 5.99
CA ALA A 402 -20.96 -17.18 6.35
C ALA A 402 -20.33 -17.90 5.15
N VAL A 403 -19.01 -18.05 5.20
CA VAL A 403 -18.29 -18.94 4.30
C VAL A 403 -17.90 -20.18 5.11
N HIS A 404 -18.61 -21.26 4.80
CA HIS A 404 -18.46 -22.63 5.27
C HIS A 404 -19.04 -23.00 6.65
N GLY A 405 -20.02 -23.90 6.59
CA GLY A 405 -20.73 -24.47 7.72
C GLY A 405 -19.84 -25.27 8.65
N GLY A 406 -19.79 -24.82 9.90
CA GLY A 406 -19.34 -25.56 11.05
C GLY A 406 -19.92 -24.92 12.30
N GLY A 407 -20.81 -25.63 13.00
CA GLY A 407 -21.24 -25.47 14.39
C GLY A 407 -21.44 -24.07 15.01
N GLN A 408 -22.59 -23.87 15.66
CA GLN A 408 -22.79 -22.76 16.60
C GLN A 408 -21.63 -22.65 17.61
N GLY A 409 -20.82 -21.60 17.47
CA GLY A 409 -19.73 -21.28 18.39
C GLY A 409 -18.96 -20.03 17.96
N SER A 410 -19.49 -18.85 18.30
CA SER A 410 -18.82 -17.53 18.26
C SER A 410 -18.00 -17.21 17.01
N TRP A 411 -18.62 -16.62 15.99
CA TRP A 411 -17.90 -15.94 14.91
C TRP A 411 -16.88 -14.95 15.49
N ARG A 412 -15.60 -15.07 15.10
CA ARG A 412 -14.58 -14.07 15.41
C ARG A 412 -14.88 -12.86 14.54
N ARG A 413 -15.11 -11.69 15.14
CA ARG A 413 -15.35 -10.46 14.36
C ARG A 413 -14.00 -9.85 13.98
N CYS A 414 -13.78 -9.62 12.69
CA CYS A 414 -12.66 -8.81 12.19
C CYS A 414 -13.08 -7.39 11.84
N THR A 415 -14.33 -7.06 12.15
CA THR A 415 -14.83 -5.70 12.12
C THR A 415 -15.38 -5.26 13.47
N LEU A 416 -15.24 -3.98 13.72
CA LEU A 416 -15.91 -3.24 14.77
C LEU A 416 -17.03 -2.44 14.14
N ALA A 417 -18.21 -2.44 14.77
CA ALA A 417 -19.15 -1.37 14.52
C ALA A 417 -18.56 -0.10 15.12
N ARG A 418 -18.55 1.00 14.36
CA ARG A 418 -17.85 2.24 14.78
C ARG A 418 -18.39 2.79 16.11
N LYS A 419 -19.68 2.59 16.38
CA LYS A 419 -20.37 2.90 17.64
C LYS A 419 -19.87 2.13 18.88
N ASP A 420 -19.18 1.00 18.67
CA ASP A 420 -18.65 0.15 19.75
C ASP A 420 -17.22 0.55 20.14
N LEU A 421 -16.63 1.55 19.47
CA LEU A 421 -15.33 2.10 19.80
C LEU A 421 -15.46 3.06 20.99
N ASP A 422 -14.67 2.85 22.04
CA ASP A 422 -14.51 3.83 23.12
C ASP A 422 -13.66 5.00 22.59
N LEU A 423 -14.33 6.02 22.08
CA LEU A 423 -13.73 7.23 21.48
C LEU A 423 -13.28 8.27 22.52
N SER A 424 -13.29 7.92 23.82
CA SER A 424 -12.95 8.85 24.91
C SER A 424 -11.48 9.33 24.91
N ALA A 425 -10.61 8.73 24.09
CA ALA A 425 -9.19 9.07 23.97
C ALA A 425 -8.85 10.16 22.93
N GLY A 426 -9.84 10.83 22.32
CA GLY A 426 -9.59 12.06 21.56
C GLY A 426 -10.73 12.45 20.65
N ALA A 427 -11.31 13.64 20.92
CA ALA A 427 -12.32 14.38 20.17
C ALA A 427 -13.76 13.81 20.17
N ALA A 428 -14.69 14.68 20.57
CA ALA A 428 -16.12 14.42 20.67
C ALA A 428 -16.72 13.96 19.33
N GLU A 429 -17.61 12.97 19.37
CA GLU A 429 -18.39 12.39 18.25
C GLU A 429 -19.04 13.40 17.29
N ALA A 430 -19.15 14.68 17.64
CA ALA A 430 -19.80 15.70 16.83
C ALA A 430 -18.89 16.48 15.85
N ALA A 431 -17.55 16.38 15.94
CA ALA A 431 -16.63 17.22 15.15
C ALA A 431 -15.91 16.51 13.98
N TRP A 432 -16.03 15.18 13.87
CA TRP A 432 -15.21 14.36 12.98
C TRP A 432 -15.48 14.54 11.48
N GLY A 433 -16.72 14.87 11.11
CA GLY A 433 -17.07 15.17 9.73
C GLY A 433 -16.43 16.46 9.21
N GLU A 434 -16.12 17.42 10.09
CA GLU A 434 -15.48 18.67 9.69
C GLU A 434 -13.95 18.55 9.64
N GLU A 435 -13.33 17.80 10.57
CA GLU A 435 -11.86 17.64 10.61
C GLU A 435 -11.33 16.78 9.46
N SER A 436 -11.93 15.61 9.16
CA SER A 436 -11.44 14.77 8.05
C SER A 436 -11.65 15.44 6.69
N CYS A 437 -12.78 16.09 6.46
CA CYS A 437 -13.08 16.75 5.19
C CYS A 437 -12.20 17.99 4.92
N ALA A 438 -11.62 18.61 5.95
CA ALA A 438 -10.62 19.66 5.78
C ALA A 438 -9.32 19.13 5.14
N PHE A 439 -9.07 17.83 5.26
CA PHE A 439 -7.85 17.18 4.80
C PHE A 439 -8.10 16.14 3.70
N THR A 440 -9.30 15.93 3.19
CA THR A 440 -9.46 15.06 2.03
C THR A 440 -10.55 15.50 1.06
N ALA A 441 -10.29 15.28 -0.24
CA ALA A 441 -11.20 15.46 -1.36
C ALA A 441 -11.62 14.12 -2.01
N ASP A 442 -11.17 12.98 -1.48
CA ASP A 442 -11.46 11.63 -2.00
C ASP A 442 -12.49 10.85 -1.18
N ASN A 443 -12.92 11.42 -0.05
CA ASN A 443 -14.00 10.85 0.73
C ASN A 443 -15.35 11.27 0.13
N PRO A 444 -16.19 10.33 -0.36
CA PRO A 444 -17.45 10.61 -1.06
C PRO A 444 -18.48 11.44 -0.29
N ARG A 445 -18.24 11.69 1.00
CA ARG A 445 -19.13 12.43 1.90
C ARG A 445 -18.68 13.85 2.16
N CYS A 446 -17.48 14.22 1.76
CA CYS A 446 -16.97 15.55 2.01
C CYS A 446 -17.54 16.55 0.99
N PRO A 447 -17.86 17.80 1.39
CA PRO A 447 -18.37 18.80 0.46
C PRO A 447 -17.43 19.12 -0.72
N ASN A 448 -16.13 18.90 -0.51
CA ASN A 448 -15.05 19.01 -1.50
C ASN A 448 -14.72 17.67 -2.18
N PHE A 449 -15.62 16.68 -2.12
CA PHE A 449 -15.42 15.40 -2.77
C PHE A 449 -15.37 15.53 -4.30
N HIS A 450 -14.40 14.84 -4.91
CA HIS A 450 -14.24 14.81 -6.36
C HIS A 450 -14.02 13.38 -6.86
N LEU A 451 -14.94 12.90 -7.71
CA LEU A 451 -14.72 11.67 -8.47
C LEU A 451 -13.65 11.89 -9.55
N PRO A 452 -12.83 10.87 -9.90
CA PRO A 452 -11.80 10.94 -10.95
C PRO A 452 -12.27 11.22 -12.38
N SER A 453 -13.54 11.59 -12.58
CA SER A 453 -14.15 11.72 -13.91
C SER A 453 -14.92 13.00 -14.17
N GLN A 454 -14.94 13.99 -13.27
CA GLN A 454 -15.68 15.24 -13.54
C GLN A 454 -14.89 16.37 -14.20
N LYS A 455 -13.54 16.33 -14.27
CA LYS A 455 -12.76 17.23 -15.13
C LYS A 455 -11.40 16.63 -15.52
N LYS A 456 -11.37 15.65 -16.43
CA LYS A 456 -10.18 15.51 -17.27
C LYS A 456 -10.31 16.55 -18.38
N THR A 457 -9.75 17.74 -18.18
CA THR A 457 -9.32 18.56 -19.32
C THR A 457 -8.39 17.65 -20.12
N PRO A 458 -8.63 17.43 -21.43
CA PRO A 458 -7.71 16.60 -22.19
C PRO A 458 -6.36 17.31 -22.15
N ILE A 459 -5.40 16.75 -21.39
CA ILE A 459 -4.00 16.86 -21.79
C ILE A 459 -4.05 16.46 -23.25
N SER A 460 -3.76 17.40 -24.14
CA SER A 460 -3.91 17.19 -25.57
C SER A 460 -3.27 15.86 -25.87
N GLN A 461 -4.09 14.87 -26.20
CA GLN A 461 -3.62 13.68 -26.85
C GLN A 461 -3.04 14.22 -28.15
N SER A 462 -1.74 14.51 -28.17
CA SER A 462 -1.02 14.30 -29.40
C SER A 462 -1.36 12.86 -29.71
N SER A 463 -2.13 12.67 -30.77
CA SER A 463 -2.48 11.39 -31.34
C SER A 463 -1.20 10.73 -31.87
N SER A 464 -0.25 10.43 -31.00
CA SER A 464 0.58 9.27 -31.13
C SER A 464 -0.22 8.18 -30.45
N THR A 465 -0.93 7.42 -31.27
CA THR A 465 -1.19 6.04 -30.91
C THR A 465 0.18 5.45 -30.58
N VAL A 466 0.56 5.38 -29.30
CA VAL A 466 1.64 4.51 -28.87
C VAL A 466 1.05 3.11 -28.90
N VAL A 467 0.81 2.65 -30.13
CA VAL A 467 0.92 1.25 -30.48
C VAL A 467 2.34 0.92 -30.05
N ALA A 468 2.50 -0.01 -29.12
CA ALA A 468 3.74 -0.76 -29.07
C ALA A 468 3.82 -1.52 -30.39
N THR A 469 4.33 -0.86 -31.44
CA THR A 469 4.67 -1.51 -32.69
C THR A 469 5.86 -2.38 -32.39
N ALA A 470 5.66 -3.70 -32.38
CA ALA A 470 6.75 -4.62 -32.60
C ALA A 470 7.42 -4.22 -33.92
N PRO A 471 8.75 -4.04 -33.98
CA PRO A 471 9.41 -3.66 -35.21
C PRO A 471 9.35 -4.81 -36.23
N ASP A 472 9.05 -4.47 -37.49
CA ASP A 472 9.15 -5.38 -38.64
C ASP A 472 10.58 -5.91 -38.78
N VAL A 473 10.73 -7.24 -38.84
CA VAL A 473 12.03 -7.91 -39.02
C VAL A 473 12.08 -8.57 -40.39
N HIS A 474 13.02 -8.11 -41.23
CA HIS A 474 13.46 -8.83 -42.42
C HIS A 474 14.34 -10.02 -42.01
N VAL A 475 13.93 -11.23 -42.41
CA VAL A 475 14.67 -12.47 -42.20
C VAL A 475 15.79 -12.60 -43.23
N SER A 476 17.05 -12.70 -42.78
CA SER A 476 18.12 -13.34 -43.55
C SER A 476 18.60 -14.58 -42.80
N THR A 477 18.33 -15.75 -43.35
CA THR A 477 18.79 -17.05 -42.84
C THR A 477 20.25 -17.28 -43.20
N THR A 478 21.10 -17.54 -42.21
CA THR A 478 22.33 -18.33 -42.40
C THR A 478 22.49 -19.32 -41.26
N GLU A 479 22.66 -20.58 -41.64
CA GLU A 479 22.65 -21.79 -40.81
C GLU A 479 23.78 -21.86 -39.77
N ALA A 480 23.45 -22.41 -38.60
CA ALA A 480 24.40 -22.74 -37.55
C ALA A 480 24.98 -24.16 -37.75
N SER A 481 26.31 -24.28 -37.63
CA SER A 481 26.99 -25.57 -37.55
C SER A 481 27.27 -25.97 -36.09
N ARG A 482 27.05 -27.24 -35.80
CA ARG A 482 27.18 -27.93 -34.49
C ARG A 482 28.59 -27.83 -33.90
N THR A 483 28.67 -27.77 -32.57
CA THR A 483 29.65 -28.57 -31.81
C THR A 483 29.22 -28.82 -30.36
N THR A 484 29.63 -30.00 -29.88
CA THR A 484 29.28 -30.80 -28.70
C THR A 484 29.89 -30.34 -27.36
N MET A 485 29.16 -30.58 -26.25
CA MET A 485 29.70 -30.59 -24.87
C MET A 485 30.49 -31.88 -24.58
N PRO A 486 31.38 -31.88 -23.57
CA PRO A 486 31.73 -33.08 -22.83
C PRO A 486 31.41 -33.00 -21.32
N ASN A 487 31.54 -34.16 -20.71
CA ASN A 487 30.77 -34.72 -19.60
C ASN A 487 31.51 -34.67 -18.25
N ARG A 488 30.75 -34.89 -17.17
CA ARG A 488 31.16 -35.11 -15.77
C ARG A 488 32.16 -36.26 -15.59
N GLN A 489 33.09 -36.11 -14.64
CA GLN A 489 33.69 -37.23 -13.90
C GLN A 489 33.87 -36.87 -12.41
N ASP A 490 33.46 -37.80 -11.55
CA ASP A 490 33.67 -37.90 -10.11
C ASP A 490 35.13 -38.27 -9.76
N VAL A 491 35.62 -37.95 -8.55
CA VAL A 491 36.36 -38.86 -7.62
C VAL A 491 36.60 -38.22 -6.23
N LYS A 492 36.04 -38.91 -5.21
CA LYS A 492 36.46 -39.27 -3.83
C LYS A 492 37.19 -38.35 -2.82
N ALA A 493 36.60 -38.41 -1.62
CA ALA A 493 37.05 -38.28 -0.23
C ALA A 493 38.52 -38.53 0.17
N GLY A 494 38.94 -37.79 1.21
CA GLY A 494 40.06 -38.08 2.12
C GLY A 494 39.98 -37.24 3.40
N THR A 495 39.70 -37.89 4.52
CA THR A 495 39.79 -37.42 5.92
C THR A 495 41.25 -37.25 6.38
N THR A 496 41.57 -36.23 7.21
CA THR A 496 41.97 -36.38 8.65
C THR A 496 42.55 -35.11 9.28
N THR A 497 42.20 -34.94 10.57
CA THR A 497 42.94 -34.39 11.73
C THR A 497 43.06 -32.89 12.02
N ALA A 498 42.53 -32.60 13.21
CA ALA A 498 42.64 -31.44 14.07
C ALA A 498 44.06 -31.00 14.47
N THR A 499 44.21 -29.70 14.69
CA THR A 499 45.03 -29.15 15.79
C THR A 499 44.31 -27.95 16.42
N ARG A 500 44.53 -27.84 17.73
CA ARG A 500 43.88 -27.03 18.75
C ARG A 500 44.56 -25.66 18.94
N ASP A 501 43.81 -24.77 19.58
CA ASP A 501 44.20 -23.66 20.47
C ASP A 501 44.85 -22.39 19.89
N THR A 502 44.14 -21.27 20.02
CA THR A 502 44.43 -20.29 21.10
C THR A 502 43.30 -19.27 21.24
N ALA A 503 42.84 -19.12 22.48
CA ALA A 503 41.89 -18.12 22.93
C ALA A 503 42.58 -16.79 23.21
N ALA A 504 41.89 -15.67 22.96
CA ALA A 504 42.21 -14.37 23.55
C ALA A 504 40.93 -13.73 24.10
N THR A 505 40.92 -13.71 25.43
CA THR A 505 40.00 -13.08 26.37
C THR A 505 40.00 -11.56 26.21
N PHE A 506 38.85 -10.90 26.31
CA PHE A 506 38.79 -9.50 26.75
C PHE A 506 37.75 -9.34 27.86
N THR A 507 38.25 -8.75 28.94
CA THR A 507 37.68 -8.65 30.27
C THR A 507 36.79 -7.43 30.41
N THR A 508 35.67 -7.62 31.10
CA THR A 508 34.80 -6.62 31.69
C THR A 508 35.57 -5.80 32.74
N THR A 509 35.39 -4.48 32.78
CA THR A 509 35.77 -3.67 33.95
C THR A 509 34.59 -2.79 34.35
N THR A 510 34.00 -3.13 35.49
CA THR A 510 33.08 -2.33 36.28
C THR A 510 33.89 -1.38 37.15
N VAL A 511 33.54 -0.10 37.19
CA VAL A 511 33.99 0.81 38.25
C VAL A 511 32.78 1.28 39.04
N VAL A 512 32.80 0.94 40.33
CA VAL A 512 31.91 1.43 41.38
C VAL A 512 32.51 2.70 41.95
N ALA A 513 31.70 3.74 42.15
CA ALA A 513 31.95 4.77 43.15
C ALA A 513 30.61 5.20 43.77
N LEU A 514 30.45 4.87 45.06
CA LEU A 514 29.46 5.42 46.00
C LEU A 514 30.08 6.64 46.68
N ALA A 515 29.30 7.69 46.92
CA ALA A 515 29.19 8.37 48.22
C ALA A 515 28.18 9.53 48.19
N ASP A 516 27.43 9.62 49.29
CA ASP A 516 26.28 10.44 49.61
C ASP A 516 26.52 11.96 49.72
N GLY A 517 25.42 12.71 49.69
CA GLY A 517 25.36 14.11 50.15
C GLY A 517 23.96 14.72 50.07
N GLN A 518 23.21 14.64 51.16
CA GLN A 518 21.92 15.30 51.39
C GLN A 518 21.98 16.83 51.21
N SER A 519 20.92 17.47 50.69
CA SER A 519 20.26 18.57 51.41
C SER A 519 18.88 18.88 50.82
N ALA A 520 17.92 19.05 51.73
CA ALA A 520 16.56 19.50 51.47
C ALA A 520 16.51 21.02 51.32
N SER A 521 15.61 21.53 50.48
CA SER A 521 14.85 22.74 50.81
C SER A 521 13.54 22.80 50.02
N THR A 522 12.52 23.22 50.75
CA THR A 522 11.08 23.26 50.52
C THR A 522 10.61 24.52 49.77
N PRO A 523 9.31 24.66 49.43
CA PRO A 523 8.80 25.50 48.34
C PRO A 523 8.27 26.87 48.78
N LEU A 524 8.15 27.79 47.81
CA LEU A 524 7.46 29.09 47.91
C LEU A 524 6.54 29.19 46.69
N SER A 525 5.21 29.07 46.78
CA SER A 525 4.18 29.89 47.45
C SER A 525 3.96 31.28 46.81
N LYS A 526 2.69 31.51 46.42
CA LYS A 526 1.87 32.75 46.42
C LYS A 526 0.62 32.45 45.55
N GLN A 527 -0.53 32.06 46.10
CA GLN A 527 -1.55 32.93 46.75
C GLN A 527 -1.55 34.34 46.13
N GLY A 528 -2.56 34.78 45.38
CA GLY A 528 -3.99 34.66 45.67
C GLY A 528 -4.42 35.88 46.48
N PHE A 529 -4.75 36.99 45.79
CA PHE A 529 -5.34 38.18 46.39
C PHE A 529 -6.61 38.61 45.66
N PHE A 530 -7.48 39.23 46.45
CA PHE A 530 -8.93 39.44 46.35
C PHE A 530 -9.42 40.43 45.27
N ARG A 531 -10.64 40.16 44.76
CA ARG A 531 -11.85 41.03 44.60
C ARG A 531 -11.62 42.56 44.66
N ASN A 532 -12.20 43.45 43.82
CA ASN A 532 -13.59 43.53 43.32
C ASN A 532 -13.73 44.75 42.33
N PRO A 533 -14.93 45.21 41.90
CA PRO A 533 -15.42 45.19 40.52
C PRO A 533 -15.55 46.59 39.85
N ILE A 534 -15.81 46.66 38.54
CA ILE A 534 -16.58 47.75 37.86
C ILE A 534 -16.86 47.32 36.40
N GLN A 535 -18.15 47.38 36.02
CA GLN A 535 -18.74 47.43 34.66
C GLN A 535 -18.56 46.17 33.76
N SER A 536 -19.56 45.34 33.44
CA SER A 536 -21.04 45.47 33.37
C SER A 536 -21.54 46.72 32.67
N LEU A 537 -21.28 46.84 31.35
CA LEU A 537 -22.06 47.64 30.39
C LEU A 537 -21.51 47.50 28.95
N LEU A 538 -21.48 46.31 28.34
CA LEU A 538 -21.23 46.23 26.88
C LEU A 538 -21.65 44.94 26.15
N VAL A 539 -22.57 44.12 26.71
CA VAL A 539 -23.04 42.89 26.04
C VAL A 539 -24.56 42.84 25.82
N MET A 540 -25.29 43.93 26.11
CA MET A 540 -26.74 44.04 25.84
C MET A 540 -27.07 44.98 24.66
N ALA A 541 -26.28 44.94 23.58
CA ALA A 541 -26.52 45.77 22.39
C ALA A 541 -26.36 45.04 21.04
N LEU A 542 -26.13 43.72 21.02
CA LEU A 542 -25.99 42.95 19.76
C LEU A 542 -27.04 41.86 19.55
N LEU A 543 -28.07 41.82 20.40
CA LEU A 543 -29.20 40.88 20.29
C LEU A 543 -30.51 41.52 19.77
N SER A 544 -30.45 42.75 19.26
CA SER A 544 -31.63 43.49 18.75
C SER A 544 -31.63 43.73 17.23
N VAL A 545 -30.65 43.19 16.49
CA VAL A 545 -30.54 43.40 15.03
C VAL A 545 -30.84 42.13 14.21
N MET A 546 -30.96 40.96 14.85
CA MET A 546 -31.26 39.68 14.14
C MET A 546 -32.74 39.30 14.10
N THR A 547 -33.64 40.09 14.70
CA THR A 547 -35.10 39.81 14.69
C THR A 547 -35.87 40.59 13.61
N LEU A 548 -35.19 41.30 12.71
CA LEU A 548 -35.82 42.09 11.63
C LEU A 548 -35.67 41.52 10.22
N VAL A 549 -34.94 40.41 10.04
CA VAL A 549 -34.84 39.73 8.73
C VAL A 549 -35.84 38.57 8.60
N ALA A 550 -36.40 38.08 9.71
CA ALA A 550 -37.38 36.97 9.72
C ALA A 550 -38.83 37.38 9.41
N VAL A 551 -39.15 38.68 9.31
CA VAL A 551 -40.52 39.16 8.97
C VAL A 551 -40.62 39.61 7.50
N GLY A 552 -39.50 39.77 6.78
CA GLY A 552 -39.48 40.17 5.36
C GLY A 552 -39.63 39.03 4.35
N GLY A 553 -39.37 37.78 4.73
CA GLY A 553 -39.39 36.62 3.82
C GLY A 553 -40.77 36.00 3.57
N LEU A 554 -41.77 36.32 4.40
CA LEU A 554 -43.11 35.72 4.33
C LEU A 554 -44.10 36.49 3.43
N CYS A 555 -43.70 37.63 2.84
CA CYS A 555 -44.54 38.41 1.92
C CYS A 555 -44.32 38.09 0.42
N LEU A 556 -43.31 37.30 0.06
CA LEU A 556 -42.99 36.94 -1.34
C LEU A 556 -43.53 35.57 -1.78
N LEU A 557 -44.15 34.81 -0.89
CA LEU A 557 -44.77 33.51 -1.18
C LEU A 557 -46.29 33.60 -1.40
N TRP A 558 -46.91 34.78 -1.27
CA TRP A 558 -48.34 34.99 -1.53
C TRP A 558 -48.67 35.64 -2.89
N VAL A 559 -47.65 36.11 -3.64
CA VAL A 559 -47.86 36.77 -4.95
C VAL A 559 -47.63 35.81 -6.14
N ARG A 560 -47.14 34.59 -5.93
CA ARG A 560 -46.97 33.58 -7.01
C ARG A 560 -48.08 32.51 -7.09
N ARG A 561 -49.17 32.64 -6.33
CA ARG A 561 -50.32 31.71 -6.39
C ARG A 561 -51.62 32.31 -6.94
N ALA A 562 -51.57 33.49 -7.57
CA ALA A 562 -52.73 34.14 -8.19
C ALA A 562 -52.53 34.42 -9.71
N ALA A 563 -51.94 33.47 -10.44
CA ALA A 563 -51.84 33.52 -11.91
C ALA A 563 -52.04 32.14 -12.55
N ALA A 564 -53.03 31.39 -12.06
CA ALA A 564 -53.50 30.15 -12.66
C ALA A 564 -55.00 29.94 -12.34
N THR A 565 -55.83 30.91 -12.72
CA THR A 565 -57.27 30.78 -13.02
C THR A 565 -57.74 32.12 -13.60
N LEU A 566 -57.43 32.32 -14.88
CA LEU A 566 -58.20 33.04 -15.90
C LEU A 566 -57.51 32.82 -17.26
#